data_AF-A0A3D2NMV7-F1
#
_entry.id   AF-A0A3D2NMV7-F1
#
_cell.length_a   1.000
_cell.length_b   1.000
_cell.length_c   1.000
_cell.angle_alpha   90.00
_cell.angle_beta   90.00
_cell.angle_gamma   90.00
#
_symmetry.space_group_name_H-M   'P 1'
#
loop_
_entity.id
_entity.type
_entity.pdbx_description
1 polymer ?
#
loop_
_entity_poly.entity_id
_entity_poly.type
_entity_poly.pdbx_seq_one_letter_code
_entity_poly.pdbx_strand_id
1 'polypeptide(L)'
;AAIRETLEESAYHFAPHHLVGIYRWHAPESDTTYLRFAFCGKLTGQEPERALDTGIVRAVWLTPDEIRSNLARHRSPLVLRCLEDYLAGKRYPLDLLVHYD
;
A
#
# COMPACT_ATOMS: atom_id res chain seq x y z
N ALA A 1 -6.44 2.93 -9.65
CA ALA A 1 -6.70 2.95 -8.19
C ALA A 1 -5.46 3.36 -7.38
N ALA A 2 -4.37 2.57 -7.36
CA ALA A 2 -3.21 2.81 -6.46
C ALA A 2 -2.62 4.24 -6.47
N ILE A 3 -2.58 4.89 -7.65
CA ILE A 3 -2.14 6.28 -7.79
C ILE A 3 -3.04 7.25 -7.01
N ARG A 4 -4.36 7.12 -7.17
CA ARG A 4 -5.37 7.97 -6.53
C ARG A 4 -5.33 7.80 -5.01
N GLU A 5 -5.38 6.57 -4.52
CA GLU A 5 -5.36 6.25 -3.08
C GLU A 5 -4.11 6.81 -2.38
N THR A 6 -2.93 6.71 -3.03
CA THR A 6 -1.69 7.23 -2.44
C THR A 6 -1.75 8.76 -2.30
N LEU A 7 -2.31 9.45 -3.28
CA LEU A 7 -2.46 10.91 -3.24
C LEU A 7 -3.48 11.34 -2.17
N GLU A 8 -4.61 10.66 -2.08
CA GLU A 8 -5.69 10.94 -1.10
C GLU A 8 -5.25 10.68 0.35
N GLU A 9 -4.52 9.59 0.62
CA GLU A 9 -4.13 9.22 1.99
C GLU A 9 -2.77 9.80 2.43
N SER A 10 -1.93 10.29 1.53
CA SER A 10 -0.58 10.77 1.88
C SER A 10 -0.17 12.11 1.30
N ALA A 11 -0.98 12.69 0.41
CA ALA A 11 -0.65 13.88 -0.37
C ALA A 11 0.58 13.74 -1.29
N TYR A 12 1.07 12.52 -1.53
CA TYR A 12 2.17 12.27 -2.48
C TYR A 12 1.65 11.75 -3.82
N HIS A 13 2.24 12.24 -4.90
CA HIS A 13 2.07 11.65 -6.22
C HIS A 13 2.87 10.36 -6.33
N PHE A 14 2.24 9.31 -6.87
CA PHE A 14 2.83 7.98 -7.00
C PHE A 14 2.84 7.49 -8.43
N ALA A 15 4.00 7.02 -8.89
CA ALA A 15 4.17 6.32 -10.16
C ALA A 15 4.47 4.83 -9.88
N PRO A 16 3.49 3.91 -10.04
CA PRO A 16 3.72 2.48 -9.86
C PRO A 16 4.65 1.97 -10.95
N HIS A 17 5.59 1.11 -10.58
CA HIS A 17 6.52 0.47 -11.52
C HIS A 17 6.33 -1.05 -11.58
N HIS A 18 5.96 -1.67 -10.46
CA HIS A 18 5.80 -3.12 -10.36
C HIS A 18 4.65 -3.48 -9.42
N LEU A 19 4.04 -4.62 -9.68
CA LEU A 19 3.24 -5.35 -8.71
C LEU A 19 4.19 -6.11 -7.77
N VAL A 20 3.96 -6.03 -6.45
CA VAL A 20 4.71 -6.78 -5.43
C VAL A 20 4.04 -8.13 -5.16
N GLY A 21 2.71 -8.15 -5.16
CA GLY A 21 1.94 -9.37 -4.95
C GLY A 21 0.44 -9.14 -4.92
N ILE A 22 -0.31 -10.24 -5.00
CA ILE A 22 -1.76 -10.29 -4.86
C ILE A 22 -2.08 -11.18 -3.66
N TYR A 23 -2.87 -10.67 -2.71
CA TYR A 23 -3.11 -11.32 -1.43
C TYR A 23 -4.60 -11.49 -1.19
N ARG A 24 -5.03 -12.72 -1.00
CA ARG A 24 -6.37 -13.02 -0.48
C ARG A 24 -6.33 -13.06 1.05
N TRP A 25 -7.19 -12.29 1.70
CA TRP A 25 -7.32 -12.30 3.15
C TRP A 25 -8.78 -12.18 3.56
N HIS A 26 -9.22 -13.03 4.48
CA HIS A 26 -10.53 -12.91 5.13
C HIS A 26 -10.32 -12.19 6.46
N ALA A 27 -11.01 -11.05 6.63
CA ALA A 27 -10.98 -10.24 7.83
C ALA A 27 -12.07 -10.74 8.80
N PRO A 28 -11.72 -11.38 9.93
CA PRO A 28 -12.72 -11.97 10.82
C PRO A 28 -13.62 -10.92 11.47
N GLU A 29 -13.10 -9.72 11.76
CA GLU A 29 -13.86 -8.67 12.45
C GLU A 29 -15.02 -8.11 11.61
N SER A 30 -14.86 -8.10 10.28
CA SER A 30 -15.85 -7.54 9.34
C SER A 30 -16.51 -8.59 8.45
N ASP A 31 -16.18 -9.87 8.64
CA ASP A 31 -16.56 -11.00 7.78
C ASP A 31 -16.38 -10.72 6.27
N THR A 32 -15.34 -9.96 5.92
CA THR A 32 -15.11 -9.51 4.55
C THR A 32 -13.89 -10.22 3.95
N THR A 33 -14.05 -10.74 2.73
CA THR A 33 -12.91 -11.26 1.97
C THR A 33 -12.34 -10.18 1.05
N TYR A 34 -11.06 -9.90 1.20
CA TYR A 34 -10.30 -8.96 0.40
C TYR A 34 -9.39 -9.69 -0.60
N LEU A 35 -9.27 -9.11 -1.79
CA LEU A 35 -8.18 -9.39 -2.72
C LEU A 35 -7.36 -8.11 -2.90
N ARG A 36 -6.19 -8.05 -2.26
CA ARG A 36 -5.32 -6.86 -2.25
C ARG A 36 -4.24 -6.99 -3.32
N PHE A 37 -4.14 -5.97 -4.17
CA PHE A 37 -3.01 -5.78 -5.08
C PHE A 37 -2.05 -4.77 -4.45
N ALA A 38 -0.81 -5.19 -4.20
CA ALA A 38 0.22 -4.30 -3.65
C ALA A 38 1.19 -3.87 -4.75
N PHE A 39 1.42 -2.57 -4.88
CA PHE A 39 2.33 -2.00 -5.88
C PHE A 39 3.53 -1.34 -5.22
N CYS A 40 4.64 -1.27 -5.93
CA CYS A 40 5.78 -0.44 -5.57
C CYS A 40 6.18 0.44 -6.76
N GLY A 41 6.84 1.55 -6.46
CA GLY A 41 7.12 2.59 -7.45
C GLY A 41 7.86 3.76 -6.82
N LYS A 42 7.80 4.91 -7.48
CA LYS A 42 8.43 6.14 -7.01
C LYS A 42 7.40 7.18 -6.65
N LEU A 43 7.75 8.01 -5.67
CA LEU A 43 7.05 9.26 -5.45
C LEU A 43 7.59 10.30 -6.43
N THR A 44 6.70 11.06 -7.06
CA THR A 44 7.04 12.02 -8.11
C THR A 44 6.76 13.47 -7.71
N GLY A 45 6.21 13.69 -6.53
CA GLY A 45 5.90 15.01 -5.99
C GLY A 45 5.01 14.92 -4.75
N GLN A 46 4.71 16.07 -4.16
CA GLN A 46 3.84 16.20 -2.99
C GLN A 46 2.96 17.44 -3.11
N GLU A 47 1.72 17.36 -2.63
CA GLU A 47 0.78 18.47 -2.44
C GLU A 47 0.65 18.76 -0.93
N PRO A 48 1.61 19.47 -0.30
CA PRO A 48 1.70 19.55 1.17
C PRO A 48 0.46 20.15 1.87
N GLU A 49 -0.33 20.95 1.15
CA GLU A 49 -1.55 21.58 1.66
C GLU A 49 -2.82 20.77 1.40
N ARG A 50 -2.71 19.64 0.68
CA ARG A 50 -3.86 18.77 0.40
C ARG A 50 -4.37 18.15 1.71
N ALA A 51 -5.66 18.32 1.97
CA ALA A 51 -6.33 17.60 3.04
C ALA A 51 -6.29 16.09 2.77
N LEU A 52 -5.91 15.32 3.79
CA LEU A 52 -5.97 13.86 3.72
C LEU A 52 -7.39 13.38 3.97
N ASP A 53 -7.70 12.20 3.46
CA ASP A 53 -9.01 11.57 3.66
C ASP A 53 -9.39 11.44 5.15
N THR A 54 -10.69 11.54 5.40
CA THR A 54 -11.26 11.41 6.75
C THR A 54 -10.81 10.10 7.40
N GLY A 55 -10.23 10.20 8.60
CA GLY A 55 -9.70 9.06 9.36
C GLY A 55 -8.18 8.90 9.26
N ILE A 56 -7.52 9.58 8.32
CA ILE A 56 -6.07 9.63 8.25
C ILE A 56 -5.55 10.71 9.21
N VAL A 57 -4.83 10.28 10.25
CA VAL A 57 -4.22 11.20 11.23
C VAL A 57 -2.99 11.90 10.63
N ARG A 58 -2.13 11.14 9.92
CA ARG A 58 -0.92 11.62 9.23
C ARG A 58 -0.29 10.49 8.41
N ALA A 59 0.46 10.85 7.38
CA ALA A 59 1.41 9.95 6.70
C ALA A 59 2.83 10.16 7.24
N VAL A 60 3.57 9.07 7.50
CA VAL A 60 4.93 9.11 8.03
C VAL A 60 5.82 8.09 7.34
N TRP A 61 7.13 8.38 7.33
CA TRP A 61 8.15 7.44 6.90
C TRP A 61 8.63 6.63 8.10
N LEU A 62 8.62 5.30 7.97
CA LEU A 62 9.10 4.36 8.97
C LEU A 62 10.15 3.44 8.33
N THR A 63 11.15 3.09 9.11
CA THR A 63 12.09 2.01 8.80
C THR A 63 11.40 0.64 8.87
N PRO A 64 11.95 -0.40 8.23
CA PRO A 64 11.42 -1.76 8.33
C PRO A 64 11.30 -2.25 9.77
N ASP A 65 12.26 -1.91 10.64
CA ASP A 65 12.26 -2.36 12.03
C ASP A 65 11.22 -1.64 12.88
N GLU A 66 10.95 -0.36 12.61
CA GLU A 66 9.83 0.35 13.24
C GLU A 66 8.48 -0.27 12.84
N ILE A 67 8.32 -0.69 11.57
CA ILE A 67 7.11 -1.39 11.12
C ILE A 67 6.98 -2.73 11.83
N ARG A 68 8.05 -3.54 11.90
CA ARG A 68 8.06 -4.83 12.61
C ARG A 68 7.76 -4.69 14.10
N SER A 69 8.19 -3.60 14.72
CA SER A 69 7.99 -3.35 16.15
C SER A 69 6.57 -2.87 16.49
N ASN A 70 5.74 -2.52 15.51
CA ASN A 70 4.38 -2.00 15.70
C ASN A 70 3.28 -2.97 15.25
N LEU A 71 3.54 -4.28 15.25
CA LEU A 71 2.59 -5.30 14.76
C LEU A 71 1.18 -5.20 15.35
N ALA A 72 1.06 -4.95 16.65
CA ALA A 72 -0.23 -4.83 17.33
C ALA A 72 -1.09 -3.65 16.82
N ARG A 73 -0.49 -2.66 16.15
CA ARG A 73 -1.17 -1.49 15.57
C ARG A 73 -1.49 -1.67 14.09
N HIS A 74 -1.04 -2.76 13.47
CA HIS A 74 -1.31 -2.98 12.05
C HIS A 74 -2.78 -3.30 11.83
N ARG A 75 -3.39 -2.62 10.85
CA ARG A 75 -4.78 -2.85 10.45
C ARG A 75 -5.06 -4.27 9.95
N SER A 76 -4.03 -4.98 9.51
CA SER A 76 -4.11 -6.36 9.03
C SER A 76 -2.71 -6.98 8.95
N PRO A 77 -2.58 -8.31 8.94
CA PRO A 77 -1.29 -8.99 8.72
C PRO A 77 -0.65 -8.64 7.37
N LEU A 78 -1.44 -8.14 6.42
CA LEU A 78 -0.95 -7.78 5.09
C LEU A 78 -0.02 -6.56 5.09
N VAL A 79 0.00 -5.72 6.14
CA VAL A 79 0.95 -4.60 6.24
C VAL A 79 2.38 -5.14 6.26
N LEU A 80 2.69 -6.02 7.22
CA LEU A 80 4.02 -6.61 7.33
C LEU A 80 4.32 -7.52 6.12
N ARG A 81 3.35 -8.32 5.67
CA ARG A 81 3.59 -9.23 4.54
C ARG A 81 4.00 -8.50 3.26
N CYS A 82 3.35 -7.39 2.92
CA CYS A 82 3.70 -6.61 1.73
C CYS A 82 5.11 -6.01 1.83
N LEU A 83 5.50 -5.53 3.03
CA LEU A 83 6.84 -5.01 3.28
C LEU A 83 7.90 -6.11 3.08
N GLU A 84 7.72 -7.29 3.69
CA GLU A 84 8.70 -8.38 3.59
C GLU A 84 8.83 -8.89 2.16
N ASP A 85 7.72 -9.01 1.43
CA ASP A 85 7.73 -9.37 0.01
C ASP A 85 8.45 -8.31 -0.85
N TYR A 86 8.27 -7.03 -0.54
CA TYR A 86 8.99 -5.94 -1.18
C TYR A 86 10.49 -6.00 -0.91
N LEU A 87 10.90 -6.23 0.36
CA LEU A 87 12.30 -6.34 0.78
C LEU A 87 12.98 -7.59 0.23
N ALA A 88 12.23 -8.69 0.04
CA ALA A 88 12.69 -9.90 -0.64
C ALA A 88 12.86 -9.72 -2.17
N GLY A 89 12.64 -8.52 -2.71
CA GLY A 89 12.86 -8.21 -4.11
C GLY A 89 11.75 -8.66 -5.06
N LYS A 90 10.55 -9.01 -4.56
CA LYS A 90 9.44 -9.39 -5.44
C LYS A 90 8.99 -8.20 -6.29
N ARG A 91 9.18 -8.31 -7.60
CA ARG A 91 8.82 -7.30 -8.60
C ARG A 91 8.24 -8.02 -9.80
N TYR A 92 6.95 -7.84 -10.03
CA TYR A 92 6.25 -8.39 -11.18
C TYR A 92 5.86 -7.25 -12.14
N PRO A 93 5.94 -7.48 -13.46
CA PRO A 93 5.53 -6.51 -14.47
C PRO A 93 4.07 -6.04 -14.26
N LEU A 94 3.81 -4.76 -14.55
CA LEU A 94 2.44 -4.21 -14.48
C LEU A 94 1.54 -4.73 -15.59
N ASP A 95 2.09 -5.16 -16.72
CA ASP A 95 1.36 -5.73 -17.86
C ASP A 95 0.69 -7.08 -17.56
N LEU A 96 0.98 -7.69 -16.40
CA LEU A 96 0.18 -8.79 -15.84
C LEU A 96 -1.28 -8.38 -15.57
N LEU A 97 -1.52 -7.09 -15.31
CA LEU A 97 -2.85 -6.54 -15.13
C LEU A 97 -3.31 -5.93 -16.46
N VAL A 98 -4.25 -6.61 -17.10
CA VAL A 98 -4.90 -6.11 -18.31
C VAL A 98 -6.25 -5.53 -17.93
N HIS A 99 -6.50 -4.30 -18.36
CA HIS A 99 -7.79 -3.63 -18.24
C HIS A 99 -8.36 -3.44 -19.65
N TYR A 100 -9.64 -3.77 -19.82
CA TYR A 100 -10.42 -3.44 -20.99
C TYR A 100 -11.45 -2.39 -20.57
N ASP A 101 -11.56 -1.32 -21.35
CA ASP A 101 -12.53 -0.24 -21.15
C ASP A 101 -13.93 -0.63 -21.66
#